data_AF-A0AAW6I6T6-F1
#
_entry.id   AF-A0AAW6I6T6-F1
#
_cell.length_a   1.000
_cell.length_b   1.000
_cell.length_c   1.000
_cell.angle_alpha   90.00
_cell.angle_beta   90.00
_cell.angle_gamma   90.00
#
_symmetry.space_group_name_H-M   'P 1'
#
loop_
_entity.id
_entity.type
_entity.pdbx_description
1 polymer ?
#
loop_
_entity_poly.entity_id
_entity_poly.type
_entity_poly.pdbx_seq_one_letter_code
_entity_poly.pdbx_strand_id
1 'polypeptide(L)' 'MVEARPYRFQVHERQLDMESGISEIIRLCFPAAKQVIARSHVQNLAFAAVQEMRSSFQSD' A
#
# COMPACT_ATOMS: atom_id res chain seq x y z
N MET A 1 -15.19 -31.47 -15.11
CA MET A 1 -15.21 -30.86 -13.77
C MET A 1 -14.41 -29.58 -13.84
N VAL A 2 -15.01 -28.42 -13.60
CA VAL A 2 -14.26 -27.15 -13.57
C VAL A 2 -13.66 -27.04 -12.18
N GLU A 3 -12.36 -27.24 -12.05
CA GLU A 3 -11.67 -26.98 -10.78
C GLU A 3 -11.74 -25.49 -10.49
N ALA A 4 -12.60 -25.11 -9.53
CA ALA A 4 -12.68 -23.74 -9.06
C ALA A 4 -11.32 -23.36 -8.44
N ARG A 5 -10.64 -22.36 -9.04
CA ARG A 5 -9.37 -21.87 -8.51
C ARG A 5 -9.55 -21.40 -7.06
N PRO A 6 -8.65 -21.74 -6.12
CA PRO A 6 -8.78 -21.29 -4.74
C PRO A 6 -8.87 -19.77 -4.68
N TYR A 7 -9.75 -19.23 -3.83
CA TYR A 7 -10.08 -17.80 -3.75
C TYR A 7 -8.86 -16.87 -3.68
N ARG A 8 -7.79 -17.30 -3.00
CA ARG A 8 -6.52 -16.56 -2.91
C ARG A 8 -5.82 -16.28 -4.25
N PHE A 9 -6.10 -17.08 -5.28
CA PHE A 9 -5.58 -16.87 -6.64
C PHE A 9 -6.50 -16.01 -7.50
N GLN A 10 -7.68 -15.67 -7.00
CA GLN A 10 -8.64 -14.79 -7.68
C GLN A 10 -8.47 -13.33 -7.26
N VAL A 11 -7.64 -13.06 -6.24
CA VAL A 11 -7.30 -11.70 -5.85
C VAL A 11 -6.28 -11.14 -6.83
N HIS A 12 -6.68 -10.09 -7.57
CA HIS A 12 -5.88 -9.48 -8.62
C HIS A 12 -5.04 -8.31 -8.11
N GLU A 13 -5.54 -7.57 -7.11
CA GLU A 13 -4.87 -6.39 -6.58
C GLU A 13 -5.13 -6.24 -5.08
N ARG A 14 -4.12 -5.76 -4.36
CA ARG A 14 -4.21 -5.36 -2.95
C ARG A 14 -3.56 -3.99 -2.78
N GLN A 15 -4.32 -3.08 -2.18
CA GLN A 15 -3.82 -1.79 -1.75
C GLN A 15 -3.07 -1.95 -0.43
N LEU A 16 -1.91 -1.31 -0.34
CA LEU A 16 -0.97 -1.39 0.78
C LEU A 16 -0.50 0.00 1.19
N ASP A 17 -0.27 0.17 2.48
CA ASP A 17 0.47 1.31 3.00
C ASP A 17 1.98 1.05 2.85
N MET A 18 2.84 2.08 2.97
CA MET A 18 4.31 1.90 2.88
C MET A 18 4.92 1.30 4.16
N GLU A 19 4.20 0.41 4.85
CA GLU A 19 4.70 -0.27 6.04
C GLU A 19 5.55 -1.50 5.63
N SER A 20 6.68 -1.70 6.31
CA SER A 20 7.54 -2.86 6.07
C SER A 20 6.88 -4.15 6.59
N GLY A 21 7.06 -5.26 5.88
CA GLY A 21 6.58 -6.60 6.30
C GLY A 21 5.21 -7.01 5.75
N ILE A 22 4.27 -6.09 5.55
CA ILE A 22 2.93 -6.43 5.03
C ILE A 22 3.03 -7.02 3.61
N SER A 23 3.96 -6.53 2.80
CA SER A 23 4.20 -7.03 1.43
C SER A 23 4.53 -8.53 1.38
N GLU A 24 5.27 -9.03 2.37
CA GLU A 24 5.66 -10.44 2.42
C GLU A 24 4.49 -11.33 2.80
N ILE A 25 3.68 -10.89 3.75
CA ILE A 25 2.43 -11.56 4.15
C ILE A 25 1.47 -11.62 2.95
N ILE A 26 1.30 -10.53 2.19
CA ILE A 26 0.43 -10.54 1.02
C ILE A 26 0.94 -11.48 -0.07
N ARG A 27 2.26 -11.61 -0.28
CA ARG A 27 2.82 -12.58 -1.24
C ARG A 27 2.51 -14.02 -0.84
N LEU A 28 2.55 -14.33 0.45
CA LEU A 28 2.25 -15.67 0.96
C LEU A 28 0.75 -15.98 0.88
N CYS A 29 -0.10 -15.02 1.24
CA CYS A 29 -1.55 -15.21 1.30
C CYS A 29 -2.24 -15.07 -0.07
N PHE A 30 -1.75 -14.19 -0.94
CA PHE A 30 -2.33 -13.84 -2.24
C PHE A 30 -1.24 -13.77 -3.32
N PRO A 31 -0.67 -14.92 -3.72
CA PRO A 31 0.51 -14.96 -4.58
C PRO A 31 0.28 -14.37 -5.99
N ALA A 32 -0.97 -14.30 -6.45
CA ALA A 32 -1.34 -13.71 -7.73
C ALA A 32 -1.68 -12.21 -7.66
N ALA A 33 -1.73 -11.63 -6.46
CA ALA A 33 -2.19 -10.27 -6.27
C ALA A 33 -1.07 -9.25 -6.55
N LYS A 34 -1.37 -8.28 -7.41
CA LYS A 34 -0.56 -7.08 -7.59
C LYS A 34 -0.64 -6.22 -6.32
N GLN A 35 0.50 -5.77 -5.84
CA GLN A 35 0.60 -4.88 -4.69
C GLN A 35 0.70 -3.44 -5.17
N VAL A 36 -0.22 -2.59 -4.70
CA VAL A 36 -0.30 -1.18 -5.11
C VAL A 36 -0.30 -0.30 -3.87
N ILE A 37 0.54 0.73 -3.85
CA ILE A 37 0.56 1.68 -2.73
C ILE A 37 -0.72 2.50 -2.76
N ALA A 38 -1.40 2.60 -1.61
CA ALA A 38 -2.61 3.38 -1.47
C ALA A 38 -2.32 4.86 -1.74
N ARG A 39 -3.12 5.47 -2.64
CA ARG A 39 -2.98 6.90 -2.97
C ARG A 39 -3.12 7.81 -1.75
N SER A 40 -4.02 7.48 -0.84
CA SER A 40 -4.23 8.20 0.43
C SER A 40 -2.95 8.25 1.26
N HIS A 41 -2.18 7.15 1.28
CA HIS A 41 -0.92 7.08 2.01
C HIS A 41 0.12 8.04 1.43
N VAL A 42 0.27 8.05 0.09
CA VAL A 42 1.17 8.99 -0.61
C VAL A 42 0.74 10.43 -0.37
N GLN A 43 -0.56 10.72 -0.41
CA GLN A 43 -1.08 12.06 -0.15
C GLN A 43 -0.83 12.52 1.28
N ASN A 44 -1.01 11.65 2.26
CA ASN A 44 -0.74 11.94 3.66
C ASN A 44 0.75 12.22 3.90
N LEU A 45 1.65 11.41 3.31
CA LEU A 45 3.09 11.63 3.37
C LEU A 45 3.50 12.97 2.73
N ALA A 46 2.98 13.24 1.53
CA ALA A 46 3.26 14.50 0.83
C ALA A 46 2.75 15.71 1.62
N PHE A 47 1.54 15.61 2.18
CA PHE A 47 0.97 16.64 3.03
C PHE A 47 1.82 16.88 4.27
N ALA A 48 2.21 15.82 5.00
CA ALA A 48 3.06 15.92 6.19
C ALA A 48 4.39 16.63 5.87
N ALA A 49 5.07 16.23 4.79
CA ALA A 49 6.32 16.86 4.37
C ALA A 49 6.16 18.35 4.02
N VAL A 50 5.11 18.72 3.30
CA VAL A 50 4.82 20.13 2.99
C VAL A 50 4.54 20.94 4.25
N GLN A 51 3.80 20.36 5.19
CA GLN A 51 3.46 21.01 6.45
C GLN A 51 4.68 21.23 7.34
N GLU A 52 5.61 20.27 7.37
CA GLU A 52 6.90 20.41 8.06
C GLU A 52 7.73 21.53 7.46
N MET A 53 7.91 21.55 6.13
CA MET A 53 8.63 22.63 5.44
C MET A 53 8.02 24.02 5.71
N ARG A 54 6.69 24.12 5.71
CA ARG A 54 5.99 25.36 6.04
C ARG A 54 6.25 25.80 7.49
N SER A 55 6.25 24.86 8.41
CA SER A 55 6.44 25.15 9.84
C SER A 55 7.87 25.60 10.13
N SER A 56 8.86 24.98 9.48
CA SER A 56 10.26 25.41 9.53
C SER A 56 10.43 26.83 8.98
N PHE A 57 9.78 27.16 7.86
CA PHE A 57 9.85 28.51 7.28
C PHE A 57 9.20 29.60 8.14
N GLN A 58 8.19 29.28 8.96
CA GLN A 58 7.53 30.23 9.86
C GLN A 58 8.27 30.43 11.19
N SER A 59 9.27 29.59 11.47
CA SER A 59 10.04 29.60 12.72
C SER A 59 11.37 30.36 12.60
N ASP A 60 11.73 30.80 11.39
CA ASP A 60 12.86 31.69 11.06
C ASP A 60 12.39 33.15 10.94
#